data_AF-I4YPK6-F1
#
_entry.id   AF-I4YPK6-F1
#
_cell.length_a   1.000
_cell.length_b   1.000
_cell.length_c   1.000
_cell.angle_alpha   90.00
_cell.angle_beta   90.00
_cell.angle_gamma   90.00
#
_symmetry.space_group_name_H-M   'P 1'
#
loop_
_entity.id
_entity.type
_entity.pdbx_description
1 polymer ?
#
loop_
_entity_poly.entity_id
_entity_poly.type
_entity_poly.pdbx_seq_one_letter_code
_entity_poly.pdbx_strand_id
1 'polypeptide(L)'
;MDSVTALDNRRKDRRFPTHHPAKIMLGPEAMISCLVKDISTGGARIAVKRHMDLPESFELYIAAHDLQVRRARVCWRNGDFAGVAFSAEEADLAPAAEAPEALRFEVCLEQAAMPPHLASKPARKNLKLYRTTA
;
A
#
# COMPACT_ATOMS: atom_id res chain seq x y z
N MET A 1 -32.46 -5.07 32.88
CA MET A 1 -31.79 -3.89 33.46
C MET A 1 -30.68 -3.54 32.49
N ASP A 2 -31.13 -2.93 31.40
CA ASP A 2 -30.35 -2.67 30.21
C ASP A 2 -29.86 -1.21 30.25
N SER A 3 -28.68 -0.99 29.68
CA SER A 3 -28.00 0.30 29.46
C SER A 3 -26.97 0.71 30.52
N VAL A 4 -25.69 0.48 30.18
CA VAL A 4 -24.69 1.55 30.27
C VAL A 4 -24.13 1.76 28.87
N THR A 5 -24.36 2.98 28.40
CA THR A 5 -24.22 3.49 27.04
C THR A 5 -22.79 3.87 26.70
N ALA A 6 -22.52 3.85 25.39
CA ALA A 6 -21.29 4.22 24.72
C ALA A 6 -20.77 5.64 25.05
N LEU A 7 -19.91 5.76 26.08
CA LEU A 7 -19.22 7.00 26.44
C LEU A 7 -17.73 6.76 26.69
N ASP A 8 -16.99 6.32 25.67
CA ASP A 8 -15.56 6.62 25.59
C ASP A 8 -15.10 6.76 24.13
N ASN A 9 -15.96 7.36 23.29
CA ASN A 9 -15.60 7.66 21.92
C ASN A 9 -14.82 8.99 21.87
N ARG A 10 -13.55 8.97 22.33
CA ARG A 10 -12.59 10.11 22.21
C ARG A 10 -12.17 10.39 20.75
N ARG A 11 -12.92 9.87 19.77
CA ARG A 11 -12.59 9.97 18.35
C ARG A 11 -13.32 11.18 17.80
N LYS A 12 -12.56 12.19 17.39
CA LYS A 12 -13.09 13.43 16.82
C LYS A 12 -13.73 13.24 15.44
N ASP A 13 -13.34 12.19 14.70
CA ASP A 13 -13.73 12.01 13.29
C ASP A 13 -14.17 10.57 12.95
N ARG A 14 -15.03 10.47 11.92
CA ARG A 14 -15.49 9.20 11.34
C ARG A 14 -14.33 8.56 10.56
N ARG A 15 -14.21 7.24 10.74
CA ARG A 15 -13.11 6.41 10.25
C ARG A 15 -13.64 5.44 9.20
N PHE A 16 -13.05 5.45 8.01
CA PHE A 16 -13.45 4.56 6.92
C PHE A 16 -12.49 3.38 6.89
N PRO A 17 -12.99 2.12 6.99
CA PRO A 17 -12.15 0.96 6.82
C PRO A 17 -11.64 0.92 5.37
N THR A 18 -10.32 0.91 5.22
CA THR A 18 -9.64 0.96 3.92
C THR A 18 -8.48 -0.02 3.90
N HIS A 19 -8.00 -0.37 2.71
CA HIS A 19 -6.79 -1.17 2.55
C HIS A 19 -5.90 -0.50 1.50
N HIS A 20 -5.43 0.71 1.82
CA HIS A 20 -4.59 1.46 0.88
C HIS A 20 -3.12 1.08 1.08
N PRO A 21 -2.40 0.71 0.01
CA PRO A 21 -0.95 0.61 0.06
C PRO A 21 -0.35 1.95 0.46
N ALA A 22 0.60 1.91 1.37
CA ALA A 22 1.29 3.10 1.84
C ALA A 22 2.79 2.86 2.05
N LYS A 23 3.55 3.94 2.04
CA LYS A 23 5.00 3.93 2.21
C LYS A 23 5.40 5.00 3.21
N ILE A 24 6.23 4.63 4.18
CA ILE A 24 6.79 5.53 5.18
C ILE A 24 8.20 5.89 4.75
N MET A 25 8.50 7.18 4.63
CA MET A 25 9.85 7.66 4.35
C MET A 25 10.57 7.98 5.67
N LEU A 26 11.73 7.36 5.88
CA LEU A 26 12.60 7.57 7.05
C LEU A 26 13.80 8.47 6.74
N GLY A 27 14.03 8.74 5.46
CA GLY A 27 15.16 9.49 4.93
C GLY A 27 15.23 9.30 3.41
N PRO A 28 16.28 9.80 2.76
CA PRO A 28 16.39 9.78 1.28
C PRO A 28 16.44 8.37 0.68
N GLU A 29 16.88 7.37 1.44
CA GLU A 29 17.13 6.01 0.92
C GLU A 29 16.39 4.91 1.69
N ALA A 30 15.69 5.26 2.78
CA ALA A 30 15.04 4.31 3.67
C ALA A 30 13.51 4.48 3.61
N MET A 31 12.83 3.45 3.11
CA MET A 31 11.39 3.43 2.98
C MET A 31 10.79 2.12 3.47
N ILE A 32 9.68 2.20 4.20
CA ILE A 32 8.97 1.05 4.74
C ILE A 32 7.59 0.93 4.08
N SER A 33 7.34 -0.21 3.44
CA SER A 33 6.00 -0.55 2.93
C SER A 33 5.05 -0.90 4.07
N CYS A 34 3.86 -0.32 4.07
CA CYS A 34 2.81 -0.52 5.07
C CYS A 34 1.41 -0.49 4.41
N LEU A 35 0.37 -0.80 5.19
CA LEU A 35 -1.02 -0.74 4.73
C LEU A 35 -1.85 0.16 5.63
N VAL A 36 -2.57 1.12 5.06
CA VAL A 36 -3.56 1.91 5.80
C VAL A 36 -4.83 1.09 5.94
N LYS A 37 -5.18 0.71 7.18
CA LYS A 37 -6.35 -0.10 7.53
C LYS A 37 -7.61 0.74 7.77
N ASP A 38 -7.41 1.96 8.21
CA ASP A 38 -8.48 2.86 8.58
C ASP A 38 -7.93 4.29 8.52
N ILE A 39 -8.66 5.20 7.87
CA ILE A 39 -8.30 6.60 7.73
C ILE A 39 -9.44 7.51 8.18
N SER A 40 -9.05 8.64 8.78
CA SER A 40 -9.88 9.78 9.15
C SER A 40 -9.18 11.07 8.77
N THR A 41 -9.89 12.18 8.79
CA THR A 41 -9.34 13.53 8.54
C THR A 41 -8.16 13.88 9.44
N GLY A 42 -8.20 13.49 10.72
CA GLY A 42 -7.12 13.77 11.67
C GLY A 42 -6.03 12.69 11.82
N GLY A 43 -6.15 11.52 11.16
CA GLY A 43 -5.18 10.46 11.35
C GLY A 43 -5.56 9.11 10.73
N ALA A 44 -4.70 8.12 10.91
CA ALA A 44 -4.87 6.79 10.33
C ALA A 44 -4.40 5.66 11.26
N ARG A 45 -4.93 4.46 11.04
CA ARG A 45 -4.36 3.21 11.55
C ARG A 45 -3.61 2.54 10.40
N ILE A 46 -2.33 2.27 10.62
CA ILE A 46 -1.47 1.57 9.68
C ILE A 46 -1.09 0.19 10.21
N ALA A 47 -0.96 -0.77 9.30
CA ALA A 47 -0.35 -2.06 9.56
C ALA A 47 1.10 -2.02 9.11
N VAL A 48 2.02 -2.22 10.05
CA VAL A 48 3.46 -2.17 9.86
C VAL A 48 4.10 -3.27 10.68
N LYS A 49 5.12 -3.94 10.14
CA LYS A 49 5.79 -5.06 10.83
C LYS A 49 6.27 -4.61 12.21
N ARG A 50 5.97 -5.40 13.26
CA ARG A 50 6.34 -5.10 14.65
C ARG A 50 7.81 -4.72 14.86
N HIS A 51 8.72 -5.38 14.15
CA HIS A 51 10.18 -5.20 14.26
C HIS A 51 10.72 -3.97 13.53
N MET A 52 9.86 -3.19 12.86
CA MET A 52 10.29 -1.96 12.21
C MET A 52 10.31 -0.81 13.21
N ASP A 53 11.47 -0.17 13.32
CA ASP A 53 11.65 1.06 14.09
C ASP A 53 11.03 2.22 13.32
N LEU A 54 9.97 2.79 13.90
CA LEU A 54 9.33 3.99 13.35
C LEU A 54 9.75 5.20 14.19
N PRO A 55 10.19 6.29 13.55
CA PRO A 55 10.48 7.53 14.23
C PRO A 55 9.17 8.15 14.73
N GLU A 56 9.29 9.12 15.62
CA GLU A 56 8.13 9.79 16.21
C GLU A 56 7.29 10.52 15.15
N SER A 57 7.94 11.12 14.15
CA SER A 57 7.31 11.78 13.01
C SER A 57 7.95 11.36 11.70
N PHE A 58 7.14 11.18 10.66
CA PHE A 58 7.58 10.79 9.32
C PHE A 58 6.59 11.25 8.25
N GLU A 59 6.99 11.14 6.99
CA GLU A 59 6.11 11.33 5.85
C GLU A 59 5.47 10.00 5.44
N LEU A 60 4.14 10.00 5.33
CA LEU A 60 3.34 8.86 4.92
C LEU A 60 2.77 9.12 3.52
N TYR A 61 3.16 8.28 2.58
CA TYR A 61 2.65 8.25 1.22
C TYR A 61 1.51 7.24 1.17
N ILE A 62 0.30 7.69 0.86
CA ILE A 62 -0.91 6.88 0.81
C ILE A 62 -1.35 6.80 -0.65
N ALA A 63 -1.27 5.60 -1.23
CA ALA A 63 -1.79 5.33 -2.57
C ALA A 63 -3.27 4.91 -2.45
N ALA A 64 -4.15 5.92 -2.38
CA ALA A 64 -5.59 5.74 -2.37
C ALA A 64 -6.17 5.86 -3.80
N HIS A 65 -7.19 6.69 -4.00
CA HIS A 65 -7.60 7.08 -5.36
C HIS A 65 -6.51 7.94 -6.02
N ASP A 66 -6.04 8.95 -5.28
CA ASP A 66 -4.89 9.77 -5.62
C ASP A 66 -3.72 9.47 -4.67
N LEU A 67 -2.49 9.77 -5.12
CA LEU A 67 -1.31 9.69 -4.27
C LEU A 67 -1.30 10.88 -3.31
N GLN A 68 -1.43 10.61 -2.02
CA GLN A 68 -1.42 11.64 -0.98
C GLN A 68 -0.16 11.51 -0.13
N VAL A 69 0.49 12.63 0.15
CA VAL A 69 1.62 12.71 1.08
C VAL A 69 1.15 13.46 2.32
N ARG A 70 1.31 12.85 3.49
CA ARG A 70 0.90 13.45 4.77
C ARG A 70 1.99 13.27 5.81
N ARG A 71 2.38 14.37 6.46
CA ARG A 71 3.22 14.29 7.65
C ARG A 71 2.43 13.71 8.81
N ALA A 72 2.97 12.68 9.43
CA ALA A 72 2.28 11.89 10.44
C ALA A 72 3.15 11.69 11.68
N ARG A 73 2.53 11.68 12.87
CA ARG A 73 3.17 11.37 14.15
C ARG A 73 2.60 10.08 14.73
N VAL A 74 3.45 9.21 15.27
CA VAL A 74 3.01 8.00 15.97
C VAL A 74 2.35 8.37 17.30
N CYS A 75 1.09 7.97 17.49
CA CYS A 75 0.38 8.16 18.76
C CYS A 75 0.39 6.90 19.63
N TRP A 76 0.35 5.72 19.01
CA TRP A 76 0.38 4.44 19.71
C TRP A 76 0.87 3.33 18.77
N ARG A 77 1.39 2.27 19.37
CA ARG A 77 1.76 1.02 18.70
C ARG A 77 1.17 -0.16 19.45
N ASN A 78 0.63 -1.12 18.71
CA ASN A 78 0.10 -2.37 19.25
C ASN A 78 0.38 -3.51 18.26
N GLY A 79 1.40 -4.32 18.55
CA GLY A 79 1.81 -5.43 17.68
C GLY A 79 2.20 -4.94 16.28
N ASP A 80 1.49 -5.44 15.27
CA ASP A 80 1.68 -5.09 13.86
C ASP A 80 0.86 -3.86 13.42
N PHE A 81 0.28 -3.12 14.37
CA PHE A 81 -0.51 -1.93 14.08
C PHE A 81 0.06 -0.70 14.80
N ALA A 82 0.00 0.44 14.12
CA ALA A 82 0.29 1.73 14.71
C ALA A 82 -0.83 2.73 14.37
N GLY A 83 -1.15 3.59 15.33
CA GLY A 83 -2.00 4.75 15.09
C GLY A 83 -1.16 5.98 14.89
N VAL A 84 -1.48 6.74 13.84
CA VAL A 84 -0.80 7.99 13.51
C VAL A 84 -1.80 9.14 13.46
N ALA A 85 -1.34 10.34 13.85
CA ALA A 85 -2.08 11.58 13.67
C ALA A 85 -1.44 12.41 12.56
N PHE A 86 -2.26 13.03 11.72
CA PHE A 86 -1.80 13.90 10.65
C PHE A 86 -1.58 15.33 11.15
N SER A 87 -0.52 15.97 10.67
CA SER A 87 -0.33 17.41 10.87
C SER A 87 -1.23 18.18 9.90
N ALA A 88 -1.85 19.27 10.37
CA ALA A 88 -2.79 20.06 9.58
C ALA A 88 -2.14 20.89 8.45
N GLU A 89 -0.82 21.05 8.49
CA GLU A 89 -0.08 22.03 7.67
C GLU A 89 0.17 21.59 6.21
N GLU A 90 0.12 20.29 5.91
CA GLU A 90 0.54 19.73 4.61
C GLU A 90 -0.56 18.94 3.90
N ALA A 91 -1.79 19.02 4.38
CA ALA A 91 -2.92 18.31 3.82
C ALA A 91 -3.30 18.76 2.39
N ASP A 92 -2.96 20.02 2.06
CA ASP A 92 -3.42 20.73 0.86
C ASP A 92 -2.33 20.92 -0.21
N LEU A 93 -1.04 20.70 0.11
CA LEU A 93 0.02 20.62 -0.90
C LEU A 93 0.25 19.18 -1.33
N ALA A 94 -0.75 18.59 -1.96
CA ALA A 94 -0.45 17.56 -2.95
C ALA A 94 0.07 18.30 -4.18
N PRO A 95 1.38 18.29 -4.51
CA PRO A 95 1.72 18.46 -5.90
C PRO A 95 0.99 17.32 -6.63
N ALA A 96 0.30 17.67 -7.71
CA ALA A 96 0.08 16.79 -8.83
C ALA A 96 1.47 16.38 -9.38
N ALA A 97 2.22 15.62 -8.59
CA ALA A 97 3.46 14.98 -8.99
C ALA A 97 3.02 13.91 -9.96
N GLU A 98 3.05 14.32 -11.21
CA GLU A 98 3.04 13.58 -12.45
C GLU A 98 3.25 12.09 -12.18
N ALA A 99 2.21 11.32 -12.53
CA ALA A 99 2.24 9.88 -12.49
C ALA A 99 3.61 9.41 -13.01
N PRO A 100 4.41 8.65 -12.23
CA PRO A 100 5.40 7.82 -12.85
C PRO A 100 4.58 6.87 -13.72
N GLU A 101 4.63 7.13 -15.03
CA GLU A 101 4.08 6.30 -16.09
C GLU A 101 4.30 4.86 -15.67
N ALA A 102 3.19 4.14 -15.57
CA ALA A 102 3.10 2.79 -15.09
C ALA A 102 4.43 2.06 -15.29
N LEU A 103 5.04 1.61 -14.18
CA LEU A 103 5.87 0.41 -14.22
C LEU A 103 4.95 -0.71 -14.70
N ARG A 104 4.74 -0.75 -16.03
CA ARG A 104 4.27 -1.89 -16.77
C ARG A 104 5.20 -3.00 -16.34
N PHE A 105 4.58 -4.13 -16.04
CA PHE A 105 5.13 -5.37 -15.54
C PHE A 105 6.19 -6.01 -16.47
N GLU A 106 6.79 -5.24 -17.39
CA GLU A 106 7.34 -5.70 -18.66
C GLU A 106 8.79 -5.25 -18.92
N VAL A 107 9.48 -4.62 -17.96
CA VAL A 107 10.88 -4.18 -18.15
C VAL A 107 11.91 -5.08 -17.42
N CYS A 108 11.48 -6.09 -16.68
CA CYS A 108 12.41 -7.02 -16.00
C CYS A 108 12.78 -8.27 -16.81
N LEU A 109 12.26 -8.44 -18.04
CA LEU A 109 12.53 -9.64 -18.85
C LEU A 109 13.53 -9.44 -20.00
N GLU A 110 14.04 -8.22 -20.23
CA GLU A 110 14.87 -7.92 -21.40
C GLU A 110 16.40 -8.02 -21.17
N GLN A 111 16.84 -8.44 -19.98
CA GLN A 111 18.27 -8.64 -19.68
C GLN A 111 18.74 -10.11 -19.68
N ALA A 112 17.93 -11.05 -20.14
CA ALA A 112 18.41 -12.40 -20.45
C ALA A 112 18.78 -12.53 -21.93
N ALA A 113 19.86 -11.85 -22.34
CA ALA A 113 20.53 -12.16 -23.59
C ALA A 113 20.99 -13.63 -23.57
N MET A 114 20.38 -14.48 -24.39
CA MET A 114 20.86 -15.85 -24.65
C MET A 114 21.13 -16.00 -26.16
N PRO A 115 22.31 -16.53 -26.56
CA PRO A 115 22.81 -16.44 -27.94
C PRO A 115 22.00 -17.25 -28.97
N PRO A 116 21.94 -16.80 -30.24
CA PRO A 116 21.11 -17.41 -31.27
C PRO A 116 21.81 -18.63 -31.90
N HIS A 117 21.45 -19.86 -31.50
CA HIS A 117 21.81 -21.06 -32.30
C HIS A 117 20.95 -22.32 -32.12
N LEU A 118 19.85 -22.32 -31.36
CA LEU A 118 18.95 -23.50 -31.28
C LEU A 118 17.57 -23.26 -31.92
N ALA A 119 17.58 -22.95 -33.21
CA ALA A 119 16.38 -23.08 -34.05
C ALA A 119 16.05 -24.57 -34.22
N SER A 120 15.15 -25.11 -33.39
CA SER A 120 14.48 -26.39 -33.67
C SER A 120 13.01 -26.13 -33.98
N LYS A 121 12.59 -26.53 -35.18
CA LYS A 121 11.29 -26.30 -35.82
C LYS A 121 10.12 -26.81 -34.96
N PRO A 122 8.98 -26.08 -34.86
CA PRO A 122 7.77 -26.66 -34.29
C PRO A 122 7.13 -27.62 -35.31
N ALA A 123 7.24 -28.93 -35.06
CA ALA A 123 6.50 -29.95 -35.79
C ALA A 123 5.04 -29.95 -35.30
N ARG A 124 4.12 -29.47 -36.15
CA ARG A 124 2.66 -29.68 -35.99
C ARG A 124 2.36 -31.16 -36.02
N LYS A 125 1.77 -31.73 -34.96
CA LYS A 125 0.97 -32.95 -35.05
C LYS A 125 -0.20 -32.88 -34.06
N ASN A 126 -1.40 -32.92 -34.64
CA ASN A 126 -2.67 -33.50 -34.18
C ASN A 126 -2.69 -34.06 -32.73
N LEU A 127 -3.81 -33.90 -32.01
CA LEU A 127 -4.86 -34.93 -31.99
C LEU A 127 -5.93 -34.74 -30.88
N LYS A 128 -7.19 -34.84 -31.33
CA LYS A 128 -8.45 -35.27 -30.67
C LYS A 128 -9.06 -34.44 -29.53
N LEU A 129 -10.09 -33.69 -29.96
CA LEU A 129 -11.40 -33.55 -29.31
C LEU A 129 -11.82 -34.87 -28.62
N TYR A 130 -12.12 -34.83 -27.33
CA TYR A 130 -12.94 -35.86 -26.69
C TYR A 130 -14.40 -35.37 -26.69
N ARG A 131 -15.29 -36.20 -27.21
CA ARG A 131 -16.74 -36.02 -27.09
C ARG A 131 -17.23 -36.72 -25.82
N THR A 132 -18.15 -36.04 -25.15
CA THR A 132 -19.11 -36.52 -24.14
C THR A 132 -19.75 -37.85 -24.48
N THR A 133 -20.04 -38.65 -23.44
CA THR A 133 -21.19 -39.55 -23.41
C THR A 133 -21.91 -39.43 -22.06
N ALA A 134 -23.21 -39.20 -22.13
CA ALA A 134 -24.20 -39.70 -21.20
C ALA A 134 -24.87 -40.92 -21.86
#